data_AF-A0A3G8M603-F1
#
_entry.id   AF-A0A3G8M603-F1
#
_cell.length_a   1.000
_cell.length_b   1.000
_cell.length_c   1.000
_cell.angle_alpha   90.00
_cell.angle_beta   90.00
_cell.angle_gamma   90.00
#
_symmetry.space_group_name_H-M   'P 1'
#
loop_
_entity.id
_entity.type
_entity.pdbx_description
1 polymer ?
#
loop_
_entity_poly.entity_id
_entity_poly.type
_entity_poly.pdbx_seq_one_letter_code
_entity_poly.pdbx_strand_id
1 'polypeptide(L)'
;MSITSRESAFRETAAYGGLIDAIGGLATVVIAIVGLSGVNAPMMASIATIVFGVALLVQGGTMLSEYAQIIFPAGSRATNVEGFGGSSLSVVFLVGVAGIVLGVLSLLGIEPATLTPIAAIAFGSALVLSSNAVWQLHVLSQESLRSRDQMGAGGSEILASEMAFGSAGIQALSGLAVIVLGILAIAGTANDLTLNLVALLALGATIVFTGGSLSATLLSFMRSR
;
A
#
# COMPACT_ATOMS: atom_id res chain seq x y z
N MET A 1 -24.24 7.91 -26.28
CA MET A 1 -22.94 7.31 -26.66
C MET A 1 -21.77 7.96 -25.89
N SER A 2 -21.95 8.30 -24.60
CA SER A 2 -20.95 9.02 -23.77
C SER A 2 -20.58 8.28 -22.47
N ILE A 3 -21.23 7.15 -22.18
CA ILE A 3 -21.00 6.37 -20.95
C ILE A 3 -19.79 5.44 -21.12
N THR A 4 -19.52 4.96 -22.32
CA THR A 4 -18.45 3.98 -22.62
C THR A 4 -17.02 4.55 -22.56
N SER A 5 -16.85 5.86 -22.77
CA SER A 5 -15.51 6.49 -22.76
C SER A 5 -14.96 6.76 -21.36
N ARG A 6 -15.83 6.72 -20.33
CA ARG A 6 -15.45 7.01 -18.94
C ARG A 6 -14.92 5.77 -18.23
N GLU A 7 -15.45 4.59 -18.56
CA GLU A 7 -14.95 3.30 -18.08
C GLU A 7 -13.56 2.93 -18.63
N SER A 8 -13.26 3.31 -19.88
CA SER A 8 -11.94 3.03 -20.47
C SER A 8 -10.83 3.85 -19.80
N ALA A 9 -11.05 5.15 -19.57
CA ALA A 9 -10.09 6.01 -18.88
C ALA A 9 -9.91 5.63 -17.38
N PHE A 10 -10.98 5.13 -16.76
CA PHE A 10 -10.97 4.66 -15.37
C PHE A 10 -10.13 3.38 -15.18
N ARG A 11 -10.30 2.39 -16.07
CA ARG A 11 -9.46 1.17 -16.06
C ARG A 11 -8.00 1.46 -16.38
N GLU A 12 -7.75 2.41 -17.28
CA GLU A 12 -6.40 2.78 -17.70
C GLU A 12 -5.60 3.47 -16.57
N THR A 13 -6.26 4.34 -15.79
CA THR A 13 -5.62 5.04 -14.65
C THR A 13 -5.37 4.10 -13.46
N ALA A 14 -6.33 3.22 -13.14
CA ALA A 14 -6.17 2.22 -12.08
C ALA A 14 -5.09 1.16 -12.43
N ALA A 15 -4.98 0.78 -13.70
CA ALA A 15 -3.93 -0.12 -14.17
C ALA A 15 -2.53 0.53 -14.11
N TYR A 16 -2.43 1.84 -14.38
CA TYR A 16 -1.16 2.56 -14.37
C TYR A 16 -0.61 2.76 -12.94
N GLY A 17 -1.48 3.04 -11.97
CA GLY A 17 -1.09 3.15 -10.55
C GLY A 17 -0.57 1.84 -9.96
N GLY A 18 -1.25 0.72 -10.26
CA GLY A 18 -0.86 -0.60 -9.75
C GLY A 18 0.47 -1.15 -10.32
N LEU A 19 0.84 -0.77 -11.55
CA LEU A 19 2.13 -1.15 -12.13
C LEU A 19 3.29 -0.40 -11.45
N ILE A 20 3.14 0.91 -11.21
CA ILE A 20 4.19 1.72 -10.58
C ILE A 20 4.42 1.26 -9.13
N ASP A 21 3.35 0.92 -8.41
CA ASP A 21 3.43 0.36 -7.07
C ASP A 21 4.22 -0.96 -7.04
N ALA A 22 3.94 -1.87 -7.98
CA ALA A 22 4.67 -3.13 -8.11
C ALA A 22 6.17 -2.93 -8.43
N ILE A 23 6.51 -1.96 -9.28
CA ILE A 23 7.91 -1.61 -9.58
C ILE A 23 8.59 -1.04 -8.33
N GLY A 24 7.92 -0.15 -7.59
CA GLY A 24 8.44 0.44 -6.36
C GLY A 24 8.68 -0.60 -5.25
N GLY A 25 7.73 -1.51 -5.06
CA GLY A 25 7.86 -2.66 -4.16
C GLY A 25 9.02 -3.57 -4.56
N LEU A 26 9.11 -3.95 -5.83
CA LEU A 26 10.20 -4.79 -6.34
C LEU A 26 11.57 -4.11 -6.20
N ALA A 27 11.68 -2.84 -6.54
CA ALA A 27 12.91 -2.08 -6.37
C ALA A 27 13.35 -2.05 -4.90
N THR A 28 12.40 -1.85 -3.97
CA THR A 28 12.66 -1.92 -2.53
C THR A 28 13.19 -3.29 -2.10
N VAL A 29 12.59 -4.38 -2.60
CA VAL A 29 13.05 -5.75 -2.33
C VAL A 29 14.48 -5.97 -2.82
N VAL A 30 14.78 -5.57 -4.06
CA VAL A 30 16.13 -5.73 -4.64
C VAL A 30 17.16 -4.96 -3.82
N ILE A 31 16.87 -3.71 -3.45
CA ILE A 31 17.79 -2.89 -2.65
C ILE A 31 17.98 -3.49 -1.24
N ALA A 32 16.92 -4.00 -0.63
CA ALA A 32 17.01 -4.66 0.68
C ALA A 32 17.87 -5.92 0.63
N ILE A 33 17.73 -6.76 -0.41
CA ILE A 33 18.58 -7.94 -0.62
C ILE A 33 20.05 -7.53 -0.82
N VAL A 34 20.30 -6.49 -1.61
CA VAL A 34 21.66 -5.96 -1.80
C VAL A 34 22.24 -5.46 -0.48
N GLY A 35 21.45 -4.74 0.33
CA GLY A 35 21.87 -4.33 1.68
C GLY A 35 22.19 -5.52 2.60
N LEU A 36 21.38 -6.58 2.55
CA LEU A 36 21.58 -7.80 3.34
C LEU A 36 22.83 -8.59 2.91
N SER A 37 23.25 -8.46 1.66
CA SER A 37 24.51 -9.06 1.17
C SER A 37 25.77 -8.40 1.75
N GLY A 38 25.61 -7.31 2.52
CA GLY A 38 26.71 -6.60 3.17
C GLY A 38 27.25 -5.41 2.37
N VAL A 39 26.66 -5.09 1.22
CA VAL A 39 27.05 -3.92 0.41
C VAL A 39 26.49 -2.65 1.06
N ASN A 40 27.35 -1.94 1.80
CA ASN A 40 27.06 -0.65 2.44
C ASN A 40 25.62 -0.56 2.99
N ALA A 41 25.31 -1.48 3.90
CA ALA A 41 23.96 -1.70 4.45
C ALA A 41 23.25 -0.42 4.93
N PRO A 42 23.92 0.55 5.60
CA PRO A 42 23.27 1.79 6.01
C PRO A 42 22.74 2.59 4.82
N MET A 43 23.57 2.75 3.77
CA MET A 43 23.19 3.51 2.59
C MET A 43 22.07 2.82 1.80
N MET A 44 22.12 1.49 1.68
CA MET A 44 21.06 0.72 1.02
C MET A 44 19.74 0.81 1.77
N ALA A 45 19.76 0.78 3.10
CA ALA A 45 18.56 0.96 3.92
C ALA A 45 17.91 2.34 3.69
N SER A 46 18.70 3.41 3.65
CA SER A 46 18.20 4.77 3.36
C SER A 46 17.63 4.89 1.95
N ILE A 47 18.25 4.27 0.95
CA ILE A 47 17.72 4.30 -0.42
C ILE A 47 16.41 3.49 -0.49
N ALA A 48 16.35 2.32 0.16
CA ALA A 48 15.15 1.51 0.23
C ALA A 48 13.98 2.25 0.92
N THR A 49 14.22 3.00 2.00
CA THR A 49 13.17 3.81 2.64
C THR A 49 12.65 4.92 1.72
N ILE A 50 13.52 5.56 0.93
CA ILE A 50 13.11 6.57 -0.05
C ILE A 50 12.27 5.94 -1.15
N VAL A 51 12.74 4.85 -1.76
CA VAL A 51 12.05 4.17 -2.86
C VAL A 51 10.68 3.67 -2.41
N PHE A 52 10.60 3.09 -1.21
CA PHE A 52 9.34 2.67 -0.62
C PHE A 52 8.42 3.86 -0.31
N GLY A 53 8.95 4.97 0.22
CA GLY A 53 8.19 6.20 0.45
C GLY A 53 7.61 6.79 -0.84
N VAL A 54 8.37 6.75 -1.95
CA VAL A 54 7.89 7.16 -3.27
C VAL A 54 6.77 6.24 -3.76
N ALA A 55 6.89 4.92 -3.57
CA ALA A 55 5.85 3.96 -3.93
C ALA A 55 4.53 4.28 -3.21
N LEU A 56 4.58 4.49 -1.88
CA LEU A 56 3.41 4.87 -1.09
C LEU A 56 2.84 6.24 -1.50
N LEU A 57 3.68 7.20 -1.87
CA LEU A 57 3.23 8.52 -2.33
C LEU A 57 2.45 8.41 -3.63
N VAL A 58 2.93 7.62 -4.59
CA VAL A 58 2.20 7.35 -5.84
C VAL A 58 0.89 6.61 -5.55
N GLN A 59 0.95 5.55 -4.75
CA GLN A 59 -0.23 4.75 -4.38
C GLN A 59 -1.29 5.63 -3.67
N GLY A 60 -0.91 6.33 -2.61
CA GLY A 60 -1.80 7.23 -1.87
C GLY A 60 -2.31 8.41 -2.72
N GLY A 61 -1.47 8.94 -3.61
CA GLY A 61 -1.84 10.02 -4.53
C GLY A 61 -2.89 9.60 -5.57
N THR A 62 -2.76 8.39 -6.11
CA THR A 62 -3.78 7.84 -7.03
C THR A 62 -5.12 7.62 -6.34
N MET A 63 -5.13 7.06 -5.13
CA MET A 63 -6.35 6.87 -4.35
C MET A 63 -7.01 8.21 -3.96
N LEU A 64 -6.21 9.23 -3.62
CA LEU A 64 -6.72 10.56 -3.30
C LEU A 64 -7.34 11.26 -4.52
N SER A 65 -6.73 11.15 -5.70
CA SER A 65 -7.31 11.70 -6.95
C SER A 65 -8.63 11.04 -7.31
N GLU A 66 -8.73 9.73 -7.13
CA GLU A 66 -9.97 8.98 -7.37
C GLU A 66 -11.07 9.42 -6.40
N TYR A 67 -10.75 9.55 -5.11
CA TYR A 67 -11.69 10.05 -4.09
C TYR A 67 -12.15 11.49 -4.38
N ALA A 68 -11.25 12.37 -4.81
CA ALA A 68 -11.58 13.75 -5.18
C ALA A 68 -12.53 13.82 -6.39
N GLN A 69 -12.40 12.94 -7.38
CA GLN A 69 -13.31 12.87 -8.52
C GLN A 69 -14.71 12.38 -8.16
N ILE A 70 -14.83 11.53 -7.13
CA ILE A 70 -16.11 10.98 -6.67
C ILE A 70 -16.87 11.98 -5.78
N ILE A 71 -16.15 12.78 -4.98
CA ILE A 71 -16.75 13.79 -4.08
C ILE A 71 -17.05 15.12 -4.77
N PHE A 72 -16.27 15.49 -5.79
CA PHE A 72 -16.48 16.72 -6.55
C PHE A 72 -16.91 16.45 -8.01
N PRO A 73 -18.02 15.74 -8.28
CA PRO A 73 -18.66 15.85 -9.58
C PRO A 73 -19.21 17.28 -9.67
N ALA A 74 -18.75 18.04 -10.67
CA ALA A 74 -19.08 19.45 -10.90
C ALA A 74 -20.47 19.87 -10.37
N GLY A 75 -20.52 20.52 -9.19
CA GLY A 75 -21.71 21.24 -8.75
C GLY A 75 -22.27 21.02 -7.33
N SER A 76 -21.72 20.19 -6.45
CA SER A 76 -22.24 20.05 -5.07
C SER A 76 -21.35 20.66 -4.00
N ARG A 77 -21.96 21.52 -3.16
CA ARG A 77 -21.37 22.17 -1.98
C ARG A 77 -20.66 21.15 -1.08
N ALA A 78 -19.48 21.54 -0.62
CA ALA A 78 -18.70 20.87 0.42
C ALA A 78 -19.56 20.67 1.69
N THR A 79 -20.13 19.49 1.86
CA THR A 79 -20.55 19.00 3.16
C THR A 79 -19.32 18.38 3.82
N ASN A 80 -18.96 18.86 5.01
CA ASN A 80 -17.85 18.38 5.83
C ASN A 80 -17.70 16.85 5.73
N VAL A 81 -16.67 16.41 5.01
CA VAL A 81 -16.19 15.02 5.03
C VAL A 81 -15.27 14.89 6.25
N GLU A 82 -15.84 15.16 7.43
CA GLU A 82 -15.22 14.87 8.71
C GLU A 82 -15.71 13.52 9.17
N GLY A 83 -14.91 12.50 8.88
CA GLY A 83 -15.09 11.18 9.46
C GLY A 83 -15.11 10.07 8.42
N PHE A 84 -14.21 9.12 8.63
CA PHE A 84 -14.37 7.72 8.24
C PHE A 84 -13.93 7.22 6.85
N GLY A 85 -13.77 8.06 5.82
CA GLY A 85 -13.32 7.58 4.50
C GLY A 85 -11.95 8.08 4.03
N GLY A 86 -11.67 9.36 4.24
CA GLY A 86 -10.47 10.02 3.68
C GLY A 86 -9.23 10.00 4.58
N SER A 87 -9.38 9.71 5.88
CA SER A 87 -8.25 9.80 6.82
C SER A 87 -7.20 8.71 6.57
N SER A 88 -7.62 7.46 6.36
CA SER A 88 -6.69 6.35 6.10
C SER A 88 -5.92 6.51 4.79
N LEU A 89 -6.57 7.03 3.73
CA LEU A 89 -5.93 7.30 2.44
C LEU A 89 -4.91 8.45 2.54
N SER A 90 -5.27 9.54 3.23
CA SER A 90 -4.36 10.66 3.47
C SER A 90 -3.15 10.26 4.33
N VAL A 91 -3.32 9.29 5.25
CA VAL A 91 -2.23 8.77 6.09
C VAL A 91 -1.19 8.04 5.26
N VAL A 92 -1.57 7.20 4.28
CA VAL A 92 -0.60 6.51 3.40
C VAL A 92 0.25 7.52 2.63
N PHE A 93 -0.38 8.57 2.09
CA PHE A 93 0.33 9.64 1.38
C PHE A 93 1.28 10.41 2.31
N LEU A 94 0.80 10.84 3.48
CA LEU A 94 1.61 11.58 4.45
C LEU A 94 2.78 10.75 4.99
N VAL A 95 2.55 9.46 5.25
CA VAL A 95 3.59 8.53 5.66
C VAL A 95 4.61 8.32 4.54
N GLY A 96 4.20 8.28 3.27
CA GLY A 96 5.10 8.26 2.13
C GLY A 96 6.04 9.48 2.10
N VAL A 97 5.48 10.69 2.24
CA VAL A 97 6.26 11.94 2.32
C VAL A 97 7.22 11.93 3.51
N ALA A 98 6.73 11.56 4.71
CA ALA A 98 7.54 11.47 5.91
C ALA A 98 8.68 10.44 5.73
N GLY A 99 8.40 9.30 5.10
CA GLY A 99 9.38 8.27 4.78
C GLY A 99 10.50 8.76 3.85
N ILE A 100 10.15 9.55 2.83
CA ILE A 100 11.15 10.19 1.95
C ILE A 100 12.03 11.14 2.76
N VAL A 101 11.44 11.98 3.61
CA VAL A 101 12.21 12.93 4.44
C VAL A 101 13.15 12.17 5.39
N LEU A 102 12.68 11.12 6.06
CA LEU A 102 13.50 10.29 6.95
C LEU A 102 14.62 9.57 6.19
N GLY A 103 14.34 9.08 4.98
CA GLY A 103 15.35 8.46 4.13
C GLY A 103 16.41 9.45 3.65
N VAL A 104 16.02 10.67 3.27
CA VAL A 104 16.97 11.74 2.90
C VAL A 104 17.83 12.15 4.09
N LEU A 105 17.24 12.35 5.28
CA LEU A 105 18.00 12.66 6.50
C LEU A 105 18.97 11.54 6.86
N SER A 106 18.56 10.29 6.68
CA SER A 106 19.41 9.11 6.85
C SER A 106 20.59 9.09 5.86
N LEU A 107 20.37 9.45 4.59
CA LEU A 107 21.44 9.59 3.60
C LEU A 107 22.43 10.71 3.92
N LEU A 108 21.97 11.78 4.58
CA LEU A 108 22.84 12.86 5.08
C LEU A 108 23.69 12.42 6.29
N GLY A 109 23.54 11.18 6.77
CA GLY A 109 24.29 10.63 7.88
C GLY A 109 23.74 11.04 9.25
N ILE A 110 22.54 11.61 9.32
CA ILE A 110 21.89 11.94 10.59
C ILE A 110 21.35 10.64 11.17
N GLU A 111 22.07 10.08 12.13
CA GLU A 111 21.70 8.89 12.91
C GLU A 111 20.86 7.85 12.14
N PRO A 112 21.40 7.29 11.04
CA PRO A 112 20.63 6.42 10.15
C PRO A 112 20.12 5.16 10.87
N ALA A 113 20.81 4.73 11.93
CA ALA A 113 20.43 3.59 12.75
C ALA A 113 19.06 3.75 13.44
N THR A 114 18.62 4.98 13.74
CA THR A 114 17.32 5.23 14.39
C THR A 114 16.26 5.75 13.42
N LEU A 115 16.65 6.54 12.42
CA LEU A 115 15.70 7.08 11.45
C LEU A 115 15.07 6.00 10.55
N THR A 116 15.85 5.00 10.11
CA THR A 116 15.30 3.99 9.18
C THR A 116 14.33 3.01 9.86
N PRO A 117 14.56 2.54 11.11
CA PRO A 117 13.54 1.79 11.84
C PRO A 117 12.28 2.60 12.16
N ILE A 118 12.41 3.89 12.49
CA ILE A 118 11.26 4.78 12.71
C ILE A 118 10.42 4.85 11.42
N ALA A 119 11.07 4.99 10.27
CA ALA A 119 10.38 4.95 8.97
C ALA A 119 9.67 3.61 8.76
N ALA A 120 10.32 2.47 9.05
CA ALA A 120 9.71 1.15 8.94
C ALA A 120 8.47 0.99 9.82
N ILE A 121 8.49 1.50 11.07
CA ILE A 121 7.32 1.50 11.96
C ILE A 121 6.18 2.35 11.38
N ALA A 122 6.50 3.55 10.88
CA ALA A 122 5.53 4.41 10.23
C ALA A 122 4.88 3.73 9.01
N PHE A 123 5.70 3.13 8.14
CA PHE A 123 5.23 2.34 7.01
C PHE A 123 4.35 1.16 7.42
N GLY A 124 4.77 0.38 8.41
CA GLY A 124 3.98 -0.74 8.95
C GLY A 124 2.63 -0.27 9.50
N SER A 125 2.60 0.84 10.23
CA SER A 125 1.35 1.42 10.72
C SER A 125 0.43 1.85 9.59
N ALA A 126 0.96 2.49 8.53
CA ALA A 126 0.19 2.88 7.37
C ALA A 126 -0.46 1.66 6.68
N LEU A 127 0.26 0.53 6.56
CA LEU A 127 -0.29 -0.70 6.01
C LEU A 127 -1.42 -1.29 6.86
N VAL A 128 -1.28 -1.29 8.19
CA VAL A 128 -2.33 -1.77 9.11
C VAL A 128 -3.57 -0.89 9.02
N LEU A 129 -3.39 0.43 9.03
CA LEU A 129 -4.47 1.41 8.89
C LEU A 129 -5.18 1.29 7.53
N SER A 130 -4.42 1.11 6.45
CA SER A 130 -4.94 0.90 5.09
C SER A 130 -5.76 -0.40 5.00
N SER A 131 -5.29 -1.49 5.62
CA SER A 131 -6.02 -2.77 5.60
C SER A 131 -7.38 -2.70 6.29
N ASN A 132 -7.53 -1.91 7.35
CA ASN A 132 -8.81 -1.74 8.04
C ASN A 132 -9.82 -0.96 7.17
N ALA A 133 -9.34 0.01 6.39
CA ALA A 133 -10.18 0.77 5.45
C ALA A 133 -10.75 -0.12 4.33
N VAL A 134 -9.94 -1.05 3.80
CA VAL A 134 -10.38 -2.03 2.79
C VAL A 134 -11.40 -3.01 3.38
N TRP A 135 -11.24 -3.42 4.63
CA TRP A 135 -12.19 -4.30 5.31
C TRP A 135 -13.55 -3.62 5.52
N GLN A 136 -13.58 -2.36 5.95
CA GLN A 136 -14.82 -1.60 6.12
C GLN A 136 -15.53 -1.34 4.79
N LEU A 137 -14.78 -1.04 3.72
CA LEU A 137 -15.34 -0.91 2.36
C LEU A 137 -15.96 -2.22 1.85
N HIS A 138 -15.37 -3.38 2.16
CA HIS A 138 -15.96 -4.67 1.81
C HIS A 138 -17.25 -4.94 2.60
N VAL A 139 -17.27 -4.66 3.91
CA VAL A 139 -18.49 -4.83 4.74
C VAL A 139 -19.62 -3.93 4.24
N LEU A 140 -19.34 -2.68 3.92
CA LEU A 140 -20.33 -1.74 3.37
C LEU A 140 -20.76 -2.12 1.94
N SER A 141 -19.84 -2.57 1.10
CA SER A 141 -20.16 -3.05 -0.26
C SER A 141 -21.04 -4.30 -0.22
N GLN A 142 -20.78 -5.22 0.72
CA GLN A 142 -21.56 -6.43 0.91
C GLN A 142 -22.99 -6.12 1.39
N GLU A 143 -23.19 -5.09 2.22
CA GLU A 143 -24.53 -4.62 2.60
C GLU A 143 -25.28 -3.95 1.43
N SER A 144 -24.58 -3.16 0.61
CA SER A 144 -25.16 -2.51 -0.57
C SER A 144 -25.55 -3.52 -1.68
N LEU A 145 -24.80 -4.62 -1.82
CA LEU A 145 -25.05 -5.70 -2.77
C LEU A 145 -26.14 -6.67 -2.29
N ARG A 146 -26.23 -6.93 -0.97
CA ARG A 146 -27.38 -7.65 -0.37
C ARG A 146 -28.71 -6.94 -0.60
N SER A 147 -28.69 -5.61 -0.78
CA SER A 147 -29.88 -4.84 -1.13
C SER A 147 -30.23 -4.93 -2.63
N ARG A 148 -29.35 -5.47 -3.49
CA ARG A 148 -29.48 -5.44 -4.95
C ARG A 148 -29.54 -6.81 -5.63
N ASP A 149 -29.19 -7.91 -4.95
CA ASP A 149 -29.12 -9.23 -5.57
C ASP A 149 -29.98 -10.31 -4.88
N GLN A 150 -31.29 -10.26 -5.18
CA GLN A 150 -32.17 -11.43 -5.16
C GLN A 150 -32.20 -12.10 -6.56
N MET A 151 -31.11 -12.15 -7.35
CA MET A 151 -31.20 -12.77 -8.69
C MET A 151 -29.82 -13.18 -9.29
N GLY A 152 -29.11 -14.13 -8.65
CA GLY A 152 -28.50 -15.24 -9.41
C GLY A 152 -26.98 -15.33 -9.65
N ALA A 153 -26.09 -14.88 -8.76
CA ALA A 153 -24.64 -15.07 -8.93
C ALA A 153 -23.94 -15.77 -7.72
N GLY A 154 -24.04 -17.10 -7.62
CA GLY A 154 -23.76 -17.84 -6.37
C GLY A 154 -22.40 -18.55 -6.19
N GLY A 155 -21.38 -18.38 -7.05
CA GLY A 155 -20.15 -19.18 -6.94
C GLY A 155 -18.84 -18.42 -7.13
N SER A 156 -18.73 -17.62 -8.18
CA SER A 156 -17.53 -16.82 -8.48
C SER A 156 -17.35 -15.62 -7.55
N GLU A 157 -18.46 -15.09 -7.02
CA GLU A 157 -18.46 -13.90 -6.16
C GLU A 157 -18.02 -14.23 -4.72
N ILE A 158 -18.39 -15.42 -4.23
CA ILE A 158 -17.91 -15.95 -2.95
C ILE A 158 -16.39 -16.17 -3.00
N LEU A 159 -15.89 -16.78 -4.08
CA LEU A 159 -14.45 -17.00 -4.29
C LEU A 159 -13.66 -15.69 -4.48
N ALA A 160 -14.23 -14.70 -5.16
CA ALA A 160 -13.60 -13.38 -5.31
C ALA A 160 -13.55 -12.63 -3.98
N SER A 161 -14.61 -12.72 -3.15
CA SER A 161 -14.63 -12.12 -1.81
C SER A 161 -13.61 -12.79 -0.88
N GLU A 162 -13.49 -14.11 -0.90
CA GLU A 162 -12.52 -14.86 -0.09
C GLU A 162 -11.07 -14.50 -0.44
N MET A 163 -10.77 -14.32 -1.74
CA MET A 163 -9.45 -13.88 -2.20
C MET A 163 -9.12 -12.44 -1.76
N ALA A 164 -10.11 -11.53 -1.76
CA ALA A 164 -9.93 -10.17 -1.27
C ALA A 164 -9.71 -10.11 0.25
N PHE A 165 -10.41 -10.94 1.02
CA PHE A 165 -10.19 -11.08 2.47
C PHE A 165 -8.80 -11.61 2.80
N GLY A 166 -8.28 -12.57 2.02
CA GLY A 166 -6.93 -13.10 2.20
C GLY A 166 -5.83 -12.04 2.02
N SER A 167 -5.96 -11.16 1.02
CA SER A 167 -4.99 -10.10 0.75
C SER A 167 -4.93 -9.04 1.85
N ALA A 168 -6.08 -8.61 2.36
CA ALA A 168 -6.13 -7.65 3.47
C ALA A 168 -5.50 -8.23 4.74
N GLY A 169 -5.78 -9.50 5.06
CA GLY A 169 -5.16 -10.20 6.18
C GLY A 169 -3.63 -10.24 6.09
N ILE A 170 -3.08 -10.54 4.91
CA ILE A 170 -1.62 -10.56 4.68
C ILE A 170 -1.02 -9.16 4.86
N GLN A 171 -1.69 -8.11 4.36
CA GLN A 171 -1.22 -6.73 4.51
C GLN A 171 -1.19 -6.28 5.97
N ALA A 172 -2.24 -6.58 6.74
CA ALA A 172 -2.29 -6.26 8.17
C ALA A 172 -1.25 -7.04 8.98
N LEU A 173 -1.12 -8.34 8.75
CA LEU A 173 -0.14 -9.19 9.45
C LEU A 173 1.30 -8.78 9.12
N SER A 174 1.57 -8.46 7.85
CA SER A 174 2.87 -7.97 7.44
C SER A 174 3.20 -6.61 8.06
N GLY A 175 2.23 -5.67 8.06
CA GLY A 175 2.40 -4.37 8.72
C GLY A 175 2.72 -4.52 10.22
N LEU A 176 2.06 -5.44 10.92
CA LEU A 176 2.34 -5.76 12.32
C LEU A 176 3.73 -6.37 12.50
N ALA A 177 4.11 -7.33 11.66
CA ALA A 177 5.45 -7.93 11.69
C ALA A 177 6.55 -6.90 11.48
N VAL A 178 6.35 -5.96 10.56
CA VAL A 178 7.29 -4.85 10.29
C VAL A 178 7.39 -3.90 11.47
N ILE A 179 6.27 -3.57 12.13
CA ILE A 179 6.29 -2.76 13.37
C ILE A 179 7.15 -3.44 14.43
N VAL A 180 6.96 -4.75 14.64
CA VAL A 180 7.75 -5.51 15.61
C VAL A 180 9.24 -5.52 15.24
N LEU A 181 9.59 -5.75 13.97
CA LEU A 181 10.98 -5.72 13.49
C LEU A 181 11.61 -4.33 13.66
N GLY A 182 10.86 -3.26 13.39
CA GLY A 182 11.30 -1.88 13.59
C GLY A 182 11.54 -1.55 15.06
N ILE A 183 10.66 -1.99 15.97
CA ILE A 183 10.85 -1.83 17.42
C ILE A 183 12.09 -2.59 17.89
N LEU A 184 12.28 -3.83 17.44
CA LEU A 184 13.46 -4.64 17.77
C LEU A 184 14.75 -4.00 17.27
N ALA A 185 14.73 -3.37 16.09
CA ALA A 185 15.88 -2.64 15.55
C ALA A 185 16.21 -1.34 16.32
N ILE A 186 15.24 -0.72 17.00
CA ILE A 186 15.49 0.44 17.89
C ILE A 186 15.96 -0.02 19.27
N ALA A 187 15.52 -1.20 19.72
CA ALA A 187 15.84 -1.73 21.04
C ALA A 187 17.33 -2.12 21.22
N GLY A 188 18.17 -2.00 20.19
CA GLY A 188 19.62 -2.14 20.32
C GLY A 188 20.09 -3.59 20.34
N THR A 189 19.44 -4.48 19.59
CA THR A 189 19.90 -5.87 19.46
C THR A 189 21.16 -5.94 18.60
N ALA A 190 21.98 -6.98 18.76
CA ALA A 190 23.27 -7.11 18.06
C ALA A 190 23.20 -7.03 16.50
N ASN A 191 22.01 -6.99 15.91
CA ASN A 191 21.71 -7.12 14.49
C ASN A 191 20.67 -6.08 13.99
N ASP A 192 20.69 -4.84 14.53
CA ASP A 192 19.71 -3.79 14.22
C ASP A 192 19.57 -3.48 12.72
N LEU A 193 20.69 -3.42 11.97
CA LEU A 193 20.68 -3.14 10.53
C LEU A 193 20.02 -4.26 9.71
N THR A 194 20.30 -5.52 10.04
CA THR A 194 19.69 -6.67 9.37
C THR A 194 18.19 -6.76 9.64
N LEU A 195 17.74 -6.47 10.87
CA LEU A 195 16.32 -6.44 11.21
C LEU A 195 15.58 -5.38 10.40
N ASN A 196 16.17 -4.18 10.27
CA ASN A 196 15.60 -3.11 9.48
C ASN A 196 15.52 -3.45 7.97
N LEU A 197 16.56 -4.06 7.41
CA LEU A 197 16.56 -4.49 6.01
C LEU A 197 15.53 -5.61 5.76
N VAL A 198 15.35 -6.54 6.70
CA VAL A 198 14.30 -7.56 6.63
C VAL A 198 12.91 -6.91 6.74
N ALA A 199 12.74 -5.88 7.56
CA ALA A 199 11.51 -5.10 7.63
C ALA A 199 11.18 -4.45 6.28
N LEU A 200 12.15 -3.79 5.64
CA LEU A 200 11.98 -3.17 4.32
C LEU A 200 11.72 -4.21 3.22
N LEU A 201 12.33 -5.39 3.31
CA LEU A 201 12.07 -6.51 2.41
C LEU A 201 10.63 -7.03 2.56
N ALA A 202 10.16 -7.21 3.79
CA ALA A 202 8.78 -7.62 4.08
C ALA A 202 7.77 -6.58 3.57
N LEU A 203 8.04 -5.29 3.77
CA LEU A 203 7.25 -4.19 3.24
C LEU A 203 7.17 -4.22 1.71
N GLY A 204 8.32 -4.29 1.03
CA GLY A 204 8.38 -4.36 -0.43
C GLY A 204 7.68 -5.60 -0.99
N ALA A 205 7.87 -6.77 -0.36
CA ALA A 205 7.17 -8.00 -0.75
C ALA A 205 5.65 -7.86 -0.58
N THR A 206 5.20 -7.20 0.49
CA THR A 206 3.78 -6.97 0.73
C THR A 206 3.16 -6.14 -0.37
N ILE A 207 3.81 -5.03 -0.77
CA ILE A 207 3.35 -4.21 -1.90
C ILE A 207 3.30 -5.02 -3.20
N VAL A 208 4.29 -5.89 -3.46
CA VAL A 208 4.27 -6.74 -4.66
C VAL A 208 3.11 -7.74 -4.62
N PHE A 209 2.77 -8.28 -3.46
CA PHE A 209 1.65 -9.22 -3.30
C PHE A 209 0.28 -8.54 -3.30
N THR A 210 0.16 -7.34 -2.74
CA THR A 210 -1.11 -6.59 -2.67
C THR A 210 -1.33 -5.69 -3.88
N GLY A 211 -0.28 -5.38 -4.63
CA GLY A 211 -0.31 -4.57 -5.84
C GLY A 211 -1.23 -5.17 -6.90
N GLY A 212 -2.21 -4.39 -7.33
CA GLY A 212 -3.33 -4.84 -8.17
C GLY A 212 -2.94 -5.42 -9.54
N SER A 213 -1.68 -5.36 -9.95
CA SER A 213 -1.20 -5.94 -11.21
C SER A 213 -1.32 -7.47 -11.24
N LEU A 214 -0.95 -8.18 -10.17
CA LEU A 214 -1.07 -9.65 -10.11
C LEU A 214 -2.54 -10.09 -10.12
N SER A 215 -3.38 -9.46 -9.30
CA SER A 215 -4.83 -9.73 -9.28
C SER A 215 -5.53 -9.35 -10.57
N ALA A 216 -5.19 -8.22 -11.21
CA ALA A 216 -5.77 -7.82 -12.49
C ALA A 216 -5.35 -8.77 -13.62
N THR A 217 -4.11 -9.26 -13.61
CA THR A 217 -3.62 -10.21 -14.62
C THR A 217 -4.28 -11.59 -14.44
N LEU A 218 -4.43 -12.07 -13.20
CA LEU A 218 -5.14 -13.32 -12.90
C LEU A 218 -6.63 -13.24 -13.24
N LEU A 219 -7.29 -12.12 -12.93
CA LEU A 219 -8.69 -11.88 -13.33
C LEU A 219 -8.84 -11.74 -14.85
N SER A 220 -7.85 -11.19 -15.54
CA SER A 220 -7.79 -11.15 -17.01
C SER A 220 -7.68 -12.55 -17.61
N PHE A 221 -6.87 -13.43 -17.03
CA PHE A 221 -6.76 -14.82 -17.49
C PHE A 221 -8.05 -15.61 -17.25
N MET A 222 -8.73 -15.41 -16.12
CA MET A 222 -9.99 -16.08 -15.81
C MET A 222 -11.16 -15.60 -16.69
N ARG A 223 -11.16 -14.34 -17.15
CA ARG A 223 -12.20 -13.80 -18.04
C ARG A 223 -12.05 -14.24 -19.50
N SER A 224 -10.93 -14.89 -19.85
CA SER A 224 -10.62 -15.35 -21.21
C SER A 224 -11.07 -16.78 -21.51
N ARG A 225 -11.84 -17.43 -20.62
CA ARG A 225 -12.49 -18.71 -20.86
C ARG A 225 -14.00 -18.60 -20.84
#